data_AF-A0A919NZF5-F1
#
_entry.id   AF-A0A919NZF5-F1
#
_cell.length_a   1.000
_cell.length_b   1.000
_cell.length_c   1.000
_cell.angle_alpha   90.00
_cell.angle_beta   90.00
_cell.angle_gamma   90.00
#
_symmetry.space_group_name_H-M   'P 1'
#
loop_
_entity.id
_entity.type
_entity.pdbx_description
1 polymer ?
#
loop_
_entity_poly.entity_id
_entity_poly.type
_entity_poly.pdbx_seq_one_letter_code
_entity_poly.pdbx_strand_id
1 'polypeptide(L)'
;MTRTTDHAHPRPATDDMTTTTRPAPAGARIPAHARSTTLVVLFAVYLALLAWVVLWKLEVPWVGEGWRRTIKLVPFVATARAGASPPAEVVANLLLFVPFGLYLGLLAPTWSRWRATAVVAGASVVLEVAQYVLAVGSSDVTDLVVNTAGGLAGLVLVDAARRRHGERTGVVMARVCAVGTVLALLASAAVVASPLRYAPPGGEGGLHGTPPMRPSGERAPG
;
A
#
# COMPACT_ATOMS: atom_id res chain seq x y z
N MET A 1 -78.57 44.29 -31.98
CA MET A 1 -78.20 45.09 -33.17
C MET A 1 -77.20 46.12 -32.69
N THR A 2 -75.90 46.12 -33.00
CA THR A 2 -75.17 46.05 -34.29
C THR A 2 -73.75 45.52 -33.99
N ARG A 3 -73.32 44.41 -34.59
CA ARG A 3 -72.47 44.24 -35.80
C ARG A 3 -70.99 44.68 -35.65
N THR A 4 -70.16 43.63 -35.56
CA THR A 4 -68.74 43.40 -35.87
C THR A 4 -68.02 44.42 -36.75
N THR A 5 -66.75 44.72 -36.43
CA THR A 5 -65.66 44.71 -37.41
C THR A 5 -64.33 44.34 -36.74
N ASP A 6 -63.68 43.39 -37.40
CA ASP A 6 -62.42 42.74 -37.14
C ASP A 6 -61.31 43.54 -37.84
N HIS A 7 -60.21 43.84 -37.14
CA HIS A 7 -59.00 44.34 -37.79
C HIS A 7 -57.79 43.58 -37.25
N ALA A 8 -57.35 42.65 -38.09
CA ALA A 8 -56.10 41.92 -38.00
C ALA A 8 -54.89 42.87 -37.94
N HIS A 9 -54.00 42.63 -36.97
CA HIS A 9 -52.68 43.25 -36.91
C HIS A 9 -51.59 42.17 -37.10
N PRO A 10 -50.64 42.35 -38.02
CA PRO A 10 -49.60 41.37 -38.31
C PRO A 10 -48.49 41.37 -37.25
N ARG A 11 -48.03 40.18 -36.84
CA ARG A 11 -46.83 39.98 -36.01
C ARG A 11 -45.55 40.30 -36.80
N PRO A 12 -44.46 40.67 -36.12
CA PRO A 12 -43.18 40.05 -36.48
C PRO A 12 -42.34 39.55 -35.29
N ALA A 13 -41.60 38.49 -35.61
CA ALA A 13 -40.31 38.07 -35.06
C ALA A 13 -40.21 37.70 -33.58
N THR A 14 -40.26 36.39 -33.36
CA THR A 14 -39.57 35.66 -32.29
C THR A 14 -38.06 35.89 -32.39
N ASP A 15 -37.51 36.81 -31.58
CA ASP A 15 -36.08 36.79 -31.26
C ASP A 15 -35.87 35.88 -30.04
N ASP A 16 -35.94 34.58 -30.31
CA ASP A 16 -35.49 33.55 -29.39
C ASP A 16 -33.96 33.61 -29.36
N MET A 17 -33.42 34.51 -28.55
CA MET A 17 -31.99 34.66 -28.26
C MET A 17 -31.52 33.42 -27.51
N THR A 18 -31.37 32.33 -28.25
CA THR A 18 -30.68 31.12 -27.85
C THR A 18 -29.23 31.52 -27.61
N THR A 19 -28.93 31.83 -26.35
CA THR A 19 -27.57 31.86 -25.84
C THR A 19 -27.03 30.45 -26.01
N THR A 20 -26.43 30.20 -27.18
CA THR A 20 -25.66 29.00 -27.48
C THR A 20 -24.49 28.99 -26.52
N THR A 21 -24.70 28.37 -25.36
CA THR A 21 -23.65 28.08 -24.40
C THR A 21 -22.73 27.09 -25.09
N ARG A 22 -21.67 27.60 -25.73
CA ARG A 22 -20.63 26.79 -26.36
C ARG A 22 -20.15 25.77 -25.31
N PRO A 23 -20.35 24.46 -25.49
CA PRO A 23 -19.84 23.49 -24.54
C PRO A 23 -18.32 23.63 -24.49
N ALA A 24 -17.80 23.83 -23.28
CA ALA A 24 -16.36 23.82 -23.03
C ALA A 24 -15.74 22.55 -23.67
N PRO A 25 -14.53 22.64 -24.24
CA PRO A 25 -13.91 21.52 -24.93
C PRO A 25 -13.89 20.31 -23.98
N ALA A 26 -14.46 19.20 -24.46
CA ALA A 26 -14.54 17.94 -23.75
C ALA A 26 -13.13 17.35 -23.59
N GLY A 27 -12.36 17.90 -22.64
CA GLY A 27 -11.24 17.19 -22.04
C GLY A 27 -11.84 15.91 -21.45
N ALA A 28 -11.49 14.77 -22.04
CA ALA A 28 -12.07 13.46 -21.77
C ALA A 28 -12.20 13.20 -20.26
N ARG A 29 -13.38 13.49 -19.70
CA ARG A 29 -13.70 13.15 -18.32
C ARG A 29 -13.86 11.63 -18.29
N ILE A 30 -12.86 10.93 -17.76
CA ILE A 30 -12.92 9.47 -17.60
C ILE A 30 -14.25 9.12 -16.89
N PRO A 31 -15.08 8.24 -17.47
CA PRO A 31 -16.37 7.89 -16.89
C PRO A 31 -16.20 7.37 -15.46
N ALA A 32 -17.15 7.71 -14.58
CA ALA A 32 -17.07 7.38 -13.15
C ALA A 32 -16.85 5.87 -12.90
N HIS A 33 -17.43 5.01 -13.74
CA HIS A 33 -17.25 3.56 -13.71
C HIS A 33 -15.80 3.13 -13.97
N ALA A 34 -15.13 3.71 -14.98
CA ALA A 34 -13.75 3.37 -15.32
C ALA A 34 -12.77 3.76 -14.19
N ARG A 35 -13.06 4.86 -13.46
CA ARG A 35 -12.28 5.27 -12.29
C ARG A 35 -12.37 4.28 -11.14
N SER A 36 -13.56 3.72 -10.91
CA SER A 36 -13.77 2.67 -9.91
C SER A 36 -12.96 1.43 -10.27
N THR A 37 -13.00 1.00 -11.54
CA THR A 37 -12.22 -0.15 -12.03
C THR A 37 -10.71 0.05 -11.83
N THR A 38 -10.17 1.22 -12.18
CA THR A 38 -8.74 1.52 -11.97
C THR A 38 -8.37 1.42 -10.49
N LEU A 39 -9.17 1.99 -9.58
CA LEU A 39 -8.91 1.92 -8.15
C LEU A 39 -8.96 0.48 -7.62
N VAL A 40 -9.91 -0.33 -8.10
CA VAL A 40 -10.00 -1.75 -7.74
C VAL A 40 -8.74 -2.51 -8.20
N VAL A 41 -8.30 -2.30 -9.44
CA VAL A 41 -7.08 -2.94 -9.97
C VAL A 41 -5.85 -2.51 -9.16
N LEU A 42 -5.69 -1.21 -8.92
CA LEU A 42 -4.59 -0.68 -8.11
C LEU A 42 -4.62 -1.23 -6.67
N PHE A 43 -5.81 -1.35 -6.09
CA PHE A 43 -5.97 -1.94 -4.76
C PHE A 43 -5.59 -3.41 -4.75
N ALA A 44 -6.01 -4.20 -5.75
CA ALA A 44 -5.64 -5.60 -5.87
C ALA A 44 -4.12 -5.79 -6.01
N VAL A 45 -3.47 -4.97 -6.85
CA VAL A 45 -2.00 -4.96 -7.00
C VAL A 45 -1.33 -4.60 -5.67
N TYR A 46 -1.83 -3.58 -4.98
CA TYR A 46 -1.36 -3.20 -3.66
C TYR A 46 -1.53 -4.34 -2.64
N LEU A 47 -2.67 -5.02 -2.60
CA LEU A 47 -2.91 -6.13 -1.67
C LEU A 47 -1.97 -7.31 -1.92
N ALA A 48 -1.71 -7.63 -3.20
CA ALA A 48 -0.73 -8.65 -3.56
C ALA A 48 0.69 -8.25 -3.08
N LEU A 49 1.07 -6.99 -3.29
CA LEU A 49 2.35 -6.46 -2.82
C LEU A 49 2.44 -6.45 -1.29
N LEU A 50 1.38 -6.02 -0.60
CA LEU A 50 1.28 -6.00 0.85
C LEU A 50 1.48 -7.40 1.43
N ALA A 51 0.74 -8.39 0.91
CA ALA A 51 0.88 -9.78 1.31
C ALA A 51 2.31 -10.29 1.06
N TRP A 52 2.91 -9.96 -0.09
CA TRP A 52 4.27 -10.38 -0.41
C TRP A 52 5.32 -9.79 0.54
N VAL A 53 5.22 -8.49 0.85
CA VAL A 53 6.11 -7.79 1.79
C VAL A 53 5.93 -8.32 3.21
N VAL A 54 4.69 -8.48 3.69
CA VAL A 54 4.42 -8.86 5.09
C VAL A 54 4.72 -10.34 5.35
N LEU A 55 4.37 -11.24 4.41
CA LEU A 55 4.56 -12.67 4.60
C LEU A 55 5.99 -13.12 4.30
N TRP A 56 6.63 -12.54 3.28
CA TRP A 56 7.92 -13.02 2.78
C TRP A 56 9.01 -11.96 2.70
N LYS A 57 8.78 -10.72 3.15
CA LYS A 57 9.80 -9.65 3.14
C LYS A 57 10.48 -9.45 1.77
N LEU A 58 9.70 -9.62 0.70
CA LEU A 58 10.12 -9.60 -0.72
C LEU A 58 10.99 -10.79 -1.18
N GLU A 59 11.03 -11.87 -0.42
CA GLU A 59 11.67 -13.12 -0.82
C GLU A 59 10.72 -14.00 -1.64
N VAL A 60 11.28 -15.04 -2.29
CA VAL A 60 10.48 -16.02 -3.02
C VAL A 60 9.55 -16.74 -2.03
N PRO A 61 8.24 -16.85 -2.30
CA PRO A 61 7.31 -17.48 -1.36
C PRO A 61 7.73 -18.90 -0.95
N TRP A 62 7.85 -19.12 0.35
CA TRP A 62 8.19 -20.40 0.97
C TRP A 62 7.25 -20.73 2.13
N VAL A 63 7.25 -21.98 2.57
CA VAL A 63 6.56 -22.45 3.78
C VAL A 63 7.62 -22.97 4.74
N GLY A 64 7.59 -22.48 5.97
CA GLY A 64 8.55 -22.85 6.99
C GLY A 64 8.25 -24.15 7.69
N GLU A 65 9.25 -24.61 8.44
CA GLU A 65 9.10 -25.76 9.32
C GLU A 65 8.35 -25.36 10.60
N GLY A 66 7.45 -26.23 11.07
CA GLY A 66 6.51 -25.92 12.15
C GLY A 66 7.16 -25.54 13.50
N TRP A 67 8.42 -25.92 13.73
CA TRP A 67 9.16 -25.56 14.96
C TRP A 67 9.62 -24.10 14.98
N ARG A 68 9.61 -23.39 13.85
CA ARG A 68 9.94 -21.95 13.76
C ARG A 68 8.76 -21.03 14.09
N ARG A 69 7.56 -21.60 14.33
CA ARG A 69 6.35 -20.85 14.69
C ARG A 69 6.52 -20.19 16.05
N THR A 70 6.69 -18.88 16.04
CA THR A 70 6.75 -18.06 17.26
C THR A 70 5.51 -17.19 17.35
N ILE A 71 4.92 -17.09 18.54
CA ILE A 71 3.80 -16.18 18.82
C ILE A 71 4.22 -15.25 19.94
N LYS A 72 4.07 -13.94 19.69
CA LYS A 72 4.31 -12.87 20.64
C LYS A 72 3.00 -12.16 20.94
N LEU A 73 2.42 -12.52 22.08
CA LEU A 73 1.09 -12.04 22.50
C LEU A 73 1.13 -10.69 23.22
N VAL A 74 2.26 -10.34 23.84
CA VAL A 74 2.39 -9.09 24.59
C VAL A 74 2.97 -8.03 23.65
N PRO A 75 2.21 -6.99 23.30
CA PRO A 75 2.65 -6.01 22.33
C PRO A 75 3.75 -5.11 22.90
N PHE A 76 4.64 -4.62 22.04
CA PHE A 76 5.71 -3.63 22.31
C PHE A 76 6.81 -4.03 23.30
N VAL A 77 6.76 -5.23 23.90
CA VAL A 77 7.75 -5.68 24.89
C VAL A 77 8.50 -6.92 24.44
N ALA A 78 9.71 -7.12 24.96
CA ALA A 78 10.40 -8.39 24.80
C ALA A 78 9.73 -9.49 25.63
N THR A 79 9.73 -10.72 25.12
CA THR A 79 9.27 -11.93 25.79
C THR A 79 10.41 -12.94 25.88
N ALA A 80 10.22 -14.02 26.65
CA ALA A 80 11.20 -15.10 26.76
C ALA A 80 11.54 -15.80 25.42
N ARG A 81 10.71 -15.63 24.38
CA ARG A 81 10.84 -16.30 23.07
C ARG A 81 11.11 -15.33 21.90
N ALA A 82 10.96 -14.03 22.11
CA ALA A 82 11.08 -13.01 21.06
C ALA A 82 11.43 -11.64 21.64
N GLY A 83 12.35 -10.92 21.00
CA GLY A 83 12.75 -9.56 21.41
C GLY A 83 11.63 -8.51 21.25
N ALA A 84 11.90 -7.30 21.76
CA ALA A 84 11.03 -6.15 21.50
C ALA A 84 11.06 -5.79 20.00
N SER A 85 9.95 -5.29 19.47
CA SER A 85 9.84 -4.95 18.06
C SER A 85 10.70 -3.71 17.78
N PRO A 86 11.66 -3.75 16.83
CA PRO A 86 12.47 -2.60 16.48
C PRO A 86 11.59 -1.43 16.02
N PRO A 87 11.88 -0.17 16.44
CA PRO A 87 11.08 0.99 16.04
C PRO A 87 10.93 1.14 14.52
N ALA A 88 11.97 0.79 13.76
CA ALA A 88 11.93 0.83 12.29
C ALA A 88 10.91 -0.16 11.70
N GLU A 89 10.79 -1.36 12.28
CA GLU A 89 9.80 -2.36 11.85
C GLU A 89 8.38 -1.91 12.20
N VAL A 90 8.19 -1.34 13.39
CA VAL A 90 6.91 -0.75 13.80
C VAL A 90 6.48 0.37 12.84
N VAL A 91 7.37 1.30 12.52
CA VAL A 91 7.06 2.38 11.58
C VAL A 91 6.80 1.83 10.17
N ALA A 92 7.56 0.84 9.72
CA ALA A 92 7.35 0.21 8.41
C ALA A 92 5.97 -0.45 8.32
N ASN A 93 5.57 -1.24 9.32
CA ASN A 93 4.27 -1.91 9.39
C ASN A 93 3.12 -0.90 9.40
N LEU A 94 3.26 0.19 10.17
CA LEU A 94 2.29 1.29 10.17
C LEU A 94 2.12 1.89 8.77
N LEU A 95 3.24 2.25 8.13
CA LEU A 95 3.22 2.89 6.82
C LEU A 95 2.71 1.96 5.71
N LEU A 96 2.99 0.66 5.79
CA LEU A 96 2.50 -0.34 4.83
C LEU A 96 0.99 -0.42 4.81
N PHE A 97 0.30 -0.18 5.93
CA PHE A 97 -1.15 -0.22 6.03
C PHE A 97 -1.85 1.12 5.74
N VAL A 98 -1.13 2.25 5.68
CA VAL A 98 -1.72 3.55 5.31
C VAL A 98 -2.43 3.48 3.93
N PRO A 99 -1.81 2.95 2.86
CA PRO A 99 -2.50 2.83 1.57
C PRO A 99 -3.76 1.95 1.62
N PHE A 100 -3.81 0.92 2.48
CA PHE A 100 -5.02 0.12 2.68
C PHE A 100 -6.19 1.01 3.08
N GLY A 101 -5.98 1.88 4.07
CA GLY A 101 -6.99 2.85 4.51
C GLY A 101 -7.38 3.85 3.42
N LEU A 102 -6.41 4.31 2.62
CA LEU A 102 -6.67 5.19 1.48
C LEU A 102 -7.60 4.52 0.46
N TYR A 103 -7.26 3.31 0.03
CA TYR A 103 -8.07 2.55 -0.92
C TYR A 103 -9.47 2.27 -0.39
N LEU A 104 -9.57 1.84 0.87
CA LEU A 104 -10.86 1.56 1.48
C LEU A 104 -11.75 2.81 1.58
N GLY A 105 -11.18 3.95 1.97
CA GLY A 105 -11.90 5.23 2.05
C GLY A 105 -12.36 5.77 0.69
N LEU A 106 -11.71 5.36 -0.41
CA LEU A 106 -12.10 5.73 -1.78
C LEU A 106 -13.09 4.75 -2.40
N LEU A 107 -12.91 3.45 -2.19
CA LEU A 107 -13.73 2.38 -2.78
C LEU A 107 -15.03 2.16 -2.02
N ALA A 108 -15.03 2.39 -0.71
CA ALA A 108 -16.19 2.17 0.16
C ALA A 108 -16.61 3.45 0.93
N PRO A 109 -16.89 4.57 0.24
CA PRO A 109 -17.15 5.87 0.87
C PRO A 109 -18.43 5.91 1.72
N THR A 110 -19.34 4.95 1.52
CA THR A 110 -20.61 4.85 2.25
C THR A 110 -20.52 3.95 3.49
N TRP A 111 -19.39 3.28 3.71
CA TRP A 111 -19.24 2.40 4.87
C TRP A 111 -19.11 3.21 6.16
N SER A 112 -19.67 2.66 7.24
CA SER A 112 -19.45 3.23 8.57
C SER A 112 -17.98 3.10 8.97
N ARG A 113 -17.49 4.04 9.79
CA ARG A 113 -16.13 4.02 10.34
C ARG A 113 -15.82 2.71 11.06
N TRP A 114 -16.80 2.15 11.77
CA TRP A 114 -16.66 0.84 12.43
C TRP A 114 -16.44 -0.29 11.44
N ARG A 115 -17.24 -0.37 10.37
CA ARG A 115 -17.09 -1.40 9.34
C ARG A 115 -15.73 -1.29 8.63
N ALA A 116 -15.31 -0.07 8.29
CA ALA A 116 -14.01 0.15 7.67
C ALA A 116 -12.86 -0.28 8.61
N THR A 117 -12.94 0.11 9.89
CA THR A 117 -11.97 -0.30 10.92
C THR A 117 -11.93 -1.80 11.11
N ALA A 118 -13.09 -2.47 11.16
CA ALA A 118 -13.18 -3.91 11.30
C ALA A 118 -12.54 -4.65 10.12
N VAL A 119 -12.67 -4.13 8.89
CA VAL A 119 -12.02 -4.72 7.71
C VAL A 119 -10.50 -4.52 7.75
N VAL A 120 -10.02 -3.35 8.18
CA VAL A 120 -8.58 -3.12 8.38
C VAL A 120 -8.02 -4.08 9.44
N ALA A 121 -8.65 -4.14 10.61
CA ALA A 121 -8.22 -5.01 11.71
C ALA A 121 -8.29 -6.49 11.31
N GLY A 122 -9.35 -6.90 10.62
CA GLY A 122 -9.53 -8.24 10.09
C GLY A 122 -8.46 -8.61 9.07
N ALA A 123 -8.09 -7.70 8.16
CA ALA A 123 -6.98 -7.92 7.23
C ALA A 123 -5.66 -8.12 7.98
N SER A 124 -5.42 -7.36 9.05
CA SER A 124 -4.23 -7.56 9.86
C SER A 124 -4.22 -8.91 10.57
N VAL A 125 -5.36 -9.35 11.13
CA VAL A 125 -5.49 -10.69 11.73
C VAL A 125 -5.22 -11.78 10.70
N VAL A 126 -5.74 -11.64 9.48
CA VAL A 126 -5.50 -12.60 8.39
C VAL A 126 -4.01 -12.71 8.06
N LEU A 127 -3.28 -11.59 8.02
CA LEU A 127 -1.83 -11.62 7.78
C LEU A 127 -1.07 -12.32 8.93
N GLU A 128 -1.39 -12.00 10.18
CA GLU A 128 -0.80 -12.66 11.36
C GLU A 128 -1.04 -14.17 11.35
N VAL A 129 -2.28 -14.59 11.09
CA VAL A 129 -2.66 -16.00 11.00
C VAL A 129 -1.93 -16.67 9.84
N ALA A 130 -1.81 -16.01 8.69
CA ALA A 130 -1.07 -16.55 7.56
C ALA A 130 0.42 -16.72 7.88
N GLN A 131 1.07 -15.76 8.54
CA GLN A 131 2.47 -15.89 8.99
C GLN A 131 2.65 -17.10 9.92
N TYR A 132 1.72 -17.29 10.85
CA TYR A 132 1.73 -18.42 11.77
C TYR A 132 1.52 -19.76 11.06
N VAL A 133 0.49 -19.87 10.21
CA VAL A 133 0.15 -21.12 9.50
C VAL A 133 1.28 -21.52 8.55
N LEU A 134 1.81 -20.57 7.79
CA LEU A 134 2.90 -20.77 6.83
C LEU A 134 4.27 -20.91 7.51
N ALA A 135 4.38 -20.65 8.82
CA ALA A 135 5.63 -20.70 9.58
C ALA A 135 6.76 -19.83 8.98
N VAL A 136 6.39 -18.71 8.36
CA VAL A 136 7.31 -17.79 7.66
C VAL A 136 7.84 -16.66 8.54
N GLY A 137 7.39 -16.57 9.79
CA GLY A 137 7.81 -15.54 10.73
C GLY A 137 7.26 -15.72 12.14
N SER A 138 7.38 -14.67 12.94
CA SER A 138 6.74 -14.58 14.25
C SER A 138 5.41 -13.85 14.10
N SER A 139 4.32 -14.43 14.58
CA SER A 139 3.07 -13.67 14.75
C SER A 139 3.20 -12.76 15.97
N ASP A 140 2.97 -11.46 15.81
CA ASP A 140 3.18 -10.43 16.83
C ASP A 140 1.93 -9.54 16.95
N VAL A 141 1.36 -9.49 18.15
CA VAL A 141 0.22 -8.59 18.43
C VAL A 141 0.59 -7.12 18.22
N THR A 142 1.87 -6.77 18.32
CA THR A 142 2.39 -5.44 17.96
C THR A 142 2.04 -5.11 16.51
N ASP A 143 2.27 -6.04 15.58
CA ASP A 143 2.04 -5.85 14.16
C ASP A 143 0.55 -5.71 13.87
N LEU A 144 -0.29 -6.51 14.53
CA LEU A 144 -1.75 -6.36 14.46
C LEU A 144 -2.22 -4.94 14.81
N VAL A 145 -1.78 -4.43 15.96
CA VAL A 145 -2.16 -3.10 16.46
C VAL A 145 -1.65 -2.01 15.53
N VAL A 146 -0.40 -2.11 15.11
CA VAL A 146 0.30 -1.10 14.31
C VAL A 146 -0.26 -1.04 12.88
N ASN A 147 -0.52 -2.18 12.26
CA ASN A 147 -1.20 -2.28 10.97
C ASN A 147 -2.61 -1.68 11.03
N THR A 148 -3.35 -1.98 12.10
CA THR A 148 -4.68 -1.39 12.32
C THR A 148 -4.59 0.13 12.43
N ALA A 149 -3.62 0.66 13.19
CA ALA A 149 -3.37 2.09 13.31
C ALA A 149 -2.99 2.73 11.96
N GLY A 150 -2.16 2.06 11.15
CA GLY A 150 -1.83 2.47 9.79
C GLY A 150 -3.05 2.62 8.90
N GLY A 151 -3.92 1.62 8.87
CA GLY A 151 -5.15 1.67 8.06
C GLY A 151 -6.13 2.75 8.54
N LEU A 152 -6.24 2.97 9.85
CA LEU A 152 -7.00 4.09 10.41
C LEU A 152 -6.42 5.45 9.98
N ALA A 153 -5.10 5.61 10.01
CA ALA A 153 -4.44 6.82 9.53
C ALA A 153 -4.76 7.09 8.05
N GLY A 154 -4.76 6.05 7.20
CA GLY A 154 -5.21 6.15 5.81
C GLY A 154 -6.66 6.65 5.68
N LEU A 155 -7.59 6.11 6.46
CA LEU A 155 -8.99 6.59 6.46
C LEU A 155 -9.08 8.07 6.85
N VAL A 156 -8.35 8.49 7.89
CA VAL A 156 -8.28 9.89 8.33
C VAL A 156 -7.72 10.80 7.24
N LEU A 157 -6.71 10.36 6.48
CA LEU A 157 -6.15 11.12 5.37
C LEU A 157 -7.17 11.33 4.25
N VAL A 158 -8.01 10.33 3.94
CA VAL A 158 -9.11 10.49 2.98
C VAL A 158 -10.13 11.51 3.49
N ASP A 159 -10.53 11.42 4.77
CA ASP A 159 -11.47 12.39 5.35
C ASP A 159 -10.92 13.81 5.36
N ALA A 160 -9.63 13.99 5.66
CA ALA A 160 -8.95 15.28 5.58
C ALA A 160 -8.92 15.82 4.14
N ALA A 161 -8.63 14.95 3.17
CA ALA A 161 -8.65 15.30 1.76
C ALA A 161 -10.06 15.70 1.28
N ARG A 162 -11.11 15.02 1.75
CA ARG A 162 -12.52 15.37 1.46
C ARG A 162 -12.85 16.78 1.92
N ARG A 163 -12.39 17.17 3.11
CA ARG A 163 -12.57 18.53 3.66
C ARG A 163 -11.81 19.58 2.86
N ARG A 164 -10.59 19.26 2.39
CA ARG A 164 -9.71 20.21 1.69
C ARG A 164 -10.04 20.36 0.20
N HIS A 165 -10.43 19.29 -0.47
CA HIS A 165 -10.51 19.23 -1.94
C HIS A 165 -11.91 18.97 -2.49
N GLY A 166 -12.91 18.70 -1.64
CA GLY A 166 -14.31 18.55 -2.04
C GLY A 166 -14.49 17.54 -3.17
N GLU A 167 -15.11 17.96 -4.27
CA GLU A 167 -15.36 17.13 -5.46
C GLU A 167 -14.08 16.58 -6.12
N ARG A 168 -12.93 17.26 -5.95
CA ARG A 168 -11.65 16.84 -6.54
C ARG A 168 -10.99 15.70 -5.77
N THR A 169 -11.45 15.39 -4.56
CA THR A 169 -10.83 14.40 -3.67
C THR A 169 -10.63 13.05 -4.35
N GLY A 170 -11.65 12.55 -5.07
CA GLY A 170 -11.54 11.26 -5.76
C GLY A 170 -10.44 11.25 -6.82
N VAL A 171 -10.23 12.36 -7.55
CA VAL A 171 -9.17 12.46 -8.57
C VAL A 171 -7.80 12.61 -7.92
N VAL A 172 -7.68 13.49 -6.93
CA VAL A 172 -6.41 13.74 -6.23
C VAL A 172 -5.92 12.47 -5.54
N MET A 173 -6.79 11.83 -4.75
CA MET A 173 -6.43 10.65 -4.00
C MET A 173 -6.21 9.43 -4.91
N ALA A 174 -6.94 9.29 -6.02
CA ALA A 174 -6.64 8.24 -6.99
C ALA A 174 -5.25 8.39 -7.61
N ARG A 175 -4.81 9.62 -7.91
CA ARG A 175 -3.44 9.88 -8.37
C ARG A 175 -2.40 9.56 -7.29
N VAL A 176 -2.68 9.95 -6.04
CA VAL A 176 -1.81 9.62 -4.89
C VAL A 176 -1.68 8.10 -4.75
N CYS A 177 -2.78 7.34 -4.78
CA CYS A 177 -2.79 5.88 -4.75
C CYS A 177 -1.99 5.29 -5.93
N ALA A 178 -2.23 5.76 -7.15
CA ALA A 178 -1.53 5.27 -8.34
C ALA A 178 -0.01 5.51 -8.24
N VAL A 179 0.41 6.73 -7.95
CA VAL A 179 1.83 7.08 -7.79
C VAL A 179 2.44 6.28 -6.64
N GLY A 180 1.77 6.19 -5.50
CA GLY A 180 2.24 5.43 -4.35
C GLY A 180 2.44 3.94 -4.67
N THR A 181 1.48 3.31 -5.35
CA THR A 181 1.59 1.91 -5.77
C THR A 181 2.70 1.70 -6.80
N VAL A 182 2.86 2.60 -7.78
CA VAL A 182 3.97 2.53 -8.74
C VAL A 182 5.32 2.66 -8.04
N LEU A 183 5.47 3.63 -7.15
CA LEU A 183 6.70 3.81 -6.38
C LEU A 183 7.01 2.58 -5.51
N ALA A 184 6.01 2.00 -4.87
CA ALA A 184 6.17 0.79 -4.07
C ALA A 184 6.61 -0.40 -4.94
N LEU A 185 6.02 -0.58 -6.12
CA LEU A 185 6.44 -1.61 -7.07
C LEU A 185 7.88 -1.42 -7.54
N LEU A 186 8.27 -0.19 -7.87
CA LEU A 186 9.63 0.14 -8.29
C LEU A 186 10.64 -0.10 -7.16
N ALA A 187 10.30 0.32 -5.94
CA ALA A 187 11.13 0.08 -4.76
C ALA A 187 11.31 -1.42 -4.51
N SER A 188 10.22 -2.20 -4.57
CA SER A 188 10.29 -3.65 -4.41
C SER A 188 11.11 -4.31 -5.52
N ALA A 189 10.94 -3.91 -6.78
CA ALA A 189 11.74 -4.40 -7.89
C ALA A 189 13.23 -4.07 -7.72
N ALA A 190 13.56 -2.85 -7.27
CA ALA A 190 14.94 -2.45 -7.00
C ALA A 190 15.56 -3.28 -5.86
N VAL A 191 14.80 -3.56 -4.79
CA VAL A 191 15.26 -4.40 -3.68
C VAL A 191 15.50 -5.85 -4.12
N VAL A 192 14.65 -6.40 -4.98
CA VAL A 192 14.78 -7.77 -5.51
C VAL A 192 15.92 -7.88 -6.52
N ALA A 193 16.10 -6.87 -7.38
CA ALA A 193 17.16 -6.85 -8.37
C ALA A 193 18.53 -6.41 -7.82
N SER A 194 18.58 -5.94 -6.56
CA SER A 194 19.81 -5.41 -5.97
C SER A 194 20.88 -6.49 -5.80
N PRO A 195 22.09 -6.32 -6.37
CA PRO A 195 23.18 -7.28 -6.22
C PRO A 195 23.66 -7.43 -4.78
N LEU A 196 23.30 -6.51 -3.88
CA LEU A 196 23.58 -6.63 -2.44
C LEU A 196 22.91 -7.84 -1.79
N ARG A 197 21.82 -8.37 -2.37
CA ARG A 197 21.20 -9.62 -1.92
C ARG A 197 21.93 -10.89 -2.41
N TYR A 198 22.84 -10.74 -3.38
CA TYR A 198 23.56 -11.83 -4.02
C TYR A 198 25.09 -11.73 -3.86
N ALA A 199 25.60 -10.78 -3.07
CA ALA A 199 27.02 -10.69 -2.78
C ALA A 199 27.48 -12.01 -2.12
N PRO A 200 28.41 -12.76 -2.72
CA PRO A 200 28.94 -13.96 -2.09
C PRO A 200 29.61 -13.58 -0.77
N PRO A 201 29.47 -14.39 0.30
CA PRO A 201 30.26 -14.21 1.51
C PRO A 201 31.72 -14.58 1.20
N GLY A 202 32.50 -13.64 0.66
CA GLY A 202 33.89 -13.92 0.28
C GLY A 202 34.65 -12.78 -0.38
N GLY A 203 34.18 -11.53 -0.21
CA GLY A 203 34.73 -10.37 -0.92
C GLY A 203 35.51 -9.37 -0.07
N GLU A 204 36.01 -9.73 1.11
CA GLU A 204 36.92 -8.86 1.86
C GLU A 204 38.11 -9.61 2.45
N GLY A 205 39.31 -9.18 2.07
CA GLY A 205 40.47 -9.22 2.97
C GLY A 205 41.47 -10.35 2.82
N GLY A 206 42.06 -10.51 1.63
CA GLY A 206 43.44 -11.01 1.59
C GLY A 206 44.34 -10.02 2.33
N LEU A 207 44.88 -10.39 3.49
CA LEU A 207 46.05 -9.80 4.18
C LEU A 207 46.32 -10.53 5.52
N HIS A 208 46.44 -11.86 5.50
CA HIS A 208 47.20 -12.57 6.54
C HIS A 208 48.33 -13.33 5.86
N GLY A 209 49.47 -12.64 5.73
CA GLY A 209 50.73 -13.26 5.41
C GLY A 209 51.10 -14.25 6.50
N THR A 210 50.93 -15.53 6.22
CA THR A 210 51.63 -16.59 6.94
C THR A 210 53.00 -16.75 6.27
N PRO A 211 54.13 -16.56 6.98
CA PRO A 211 55.42 -16.91 6.43
C PRO A 211 55.54 -18.44 6.33
N PRO A 212 56.26 -18.98 5.34
CA PRO A 212 56.44 -20.42 5.22
C PRO A 212 57.23 -20.96 6.42
N MET A 213 56.69 -21.98 7.09
CA MET A 213 57.40 -22.73 8.13
C MET A 213 58.68 -23.34 7.55
N ARG A 214 59.83 -23.06 8.19
CA ARG A 214 61.07 -23.83 7.97
C ARG A 214 60.90 -25.25 8.53
N PRO A 215 61.36 -26.30 7.83
CA PRO A 215 61.42 -27.63 8.42
C PRO A 215 62.50 -27.68 9.50
N SER A 216 62.09 -28.15 10.67
CA SER A 216 62.89 -28.34 11.86
C SER A 216 63.88 -29.51 11.73
N GLY A 217 65.16 -29.20 11.89
CA GLY A 217 66.13 -30.00 12.65
C GLY A 217 66.38 -31.43 12.21
N GLU A 218 67.29 -31.60 11.25
CA GLU A 218 68.00 -32.85 11.00
C GLU A 218 68.98 -33.11 12.16
N ARG A 219 68.75 -34.17 12.93
CA ARG A 219 69.73 -34.72 13.89
C ARG A 219 70.61 -35.72 13.14
N ALA A 220 71.91 -35.45 13.08
CA ALA A 220 72.92 -36.47 12.78
C ALA A 220 73.47 -37.04 14.09
N PRO A 221 73.54 -38.37 14.29
CA PRO A 221 74.46 -38.97 15.25
C PRO A 221 75.82 -39.23 14.57
N GLY A 222 76.88 -39.08 15.36
CA GLY A 222 78.24 -39.53 15.00
C GLY A 222 78.42 -41.03 15.13
#